data_AF-A0A350T448-F1
#
_entry.id   AF-A0A350T448-F1
#
_cell.length_a   1.000
_cell.length_b   1.000
_cell.length_c   1.000
_cell.angle_alpha   90.00
_cell.angle_beta   90.00
_cell.angle_gamma   90.00
#
_symmetry.space_group_name_H-M   'P 1'
#
loop_
_entity.id
_entity.type
_entity.pdbx_description
1 polymer ?
#
loop_
_entity_poly.entity_id
_entity_poly.type
_entity_poly.pdbx_seq_one_letter_code
_entity_poly.pdbx_strand_id
1 'polypeptide(L)' 'DANLEDCNLERANFRGSDLTNASLLRARLRGADLRGARLDGVDLSLLNLRGVRLDLDHAVLLARSLGAVIDLEA' A
#
# COMPACT_ATOMS: atom_id res chain seq x y z
N ASP A 1 -12.54 -1.35 8.82
CA ASP A 1 -11.41 -2.28 8.63
C ASP A 1 -11.84 -3.41 7.69
N ALA A 2 -11.16 -3.54 6.56
CA ALA A 2 -11.39 -4.63 5.62
C ALA A 2 -10.38 -5.76 5.87
N ASN A 3 -10.86 -7.00 5.95
CA ASN A 3 -9.98 -8.17 5.97
C ASN A 3 -9.80 -8.66 4.53
N LEU A 4 -8.60 -8.45 3.98
CA LEU A 4 -8.19 -8.87 2.65
C LEU A 4 -7.00 -9.85 2.72
N GLU A 5 -6.83 -10.51 3.86
CA GLU A 5 -5.77 -11.49 4.06
C GLU A 5 -5.89 -12.64 3.05
N ASP A 6 -4.74 -13.11 2.56
CA ASP A 6 -4.62 -14.22 1.60
C ASP A 6 -5.38 -14.04 0.27
N CYS A 7 -6.00 -12.89 0.04
CA CYS A 7 -6.78 -12.63 -1.16
C CYS A 7 -5.90 -12.52 -2.41
N ASN A 8 -6.44 -12.97 -3.54
CA ASN A 8 -5.85 -12.70 -4.84
C ASN A 8 -6.35 -11.34 -5.35
N LEU A 9 -5.49 -10.33 -5.29
CA LEU A 9 -5.78 -8.96 -5.69
C LEU A 9 -4.89 -8.53 -6.88
N GLU A 10 -4.38 -9.49 -7.65
CA GLU A 10 -3.54 -9.19 -8.81
C GLU A 10 -4.30 -8.31 -9.81
N ARG A 11 -3.67 -7.21 -10.23
CA ARG A 11 -4.23 -6.22 -11.17
C ARG A 11 -5.53 -5.54 -10.68
N ALA A 12 -5.86 -5.65 -9.40
CA ALA A 12 -7.00 -4.94 -8.83
C ALA A 12 -6.79 -3.41 -8.89
N ASN A 13 -7.88 -2.67 -9.08
CA ASN A 13 -7.88 -1.22 -9.08
C ASN A 13 -8.44 -0.71 -7.75
N PHE A 14 -7.57 -0.16 -6.92
CA PHE A 14 -7.90 0.44 -5.62
C PHE A 14 -7.67 1.96 -5.62
N ARG A 15 -7.63 2.58 -6.80
CA ARG A 15 -7.35 4.02 -6.88
C ARG A 15 -8.41 4.84 -6.14
N GLY A 16 -7.96 5.68 -5.21
CA GLY A 16 -8.85 6.50 -4.39
C GLY A 16 -9.66 5.73 -3.34
N SER A 17 -9.47 4.42 -3.22
CA SER A 17 -10.22 3.60 -2.26
C SER A 17 -9.80 3.88 -0.82
N ASP A 18 -10.74 3.76 0.12
CA ASP A 18 -10.41 3.76 1.53
C ASP A 18 -10.04 2.34 2.00
N LEU A 19 -8.76 2.13 2.33
CA LEU A 19 -8.21 0.91 2.89
C LEU A 19 -7.63 1.16 4.30
N THR A 20 -8.12 2.20 4.99
CA THR A 20 -7.70 2.53 6.36
C THR A 20 -7.86 1.29 7.25
N ASN A 21 -6.78 0.94 7.97
CA ASN A 21 -6.64 -0.23 8.84
C ASN A 21 -7.00 -1.57 8.17
N ALA A 22 -6.93 -1.68 6.84
CA ALA A 22 -7.15 -2.94 6.16
C ALA A 22 -5.99 -3.91 6.44
N SER A 23 -6.31 -5.17 6.71
CA SER A 23 -5.30 -6.24 6.76
C SER A 23 -5.08 -6.79 5.35
N LEU A 24 -3.86 -6.60 4.84
CA LEU A 24 -3.39 -7.10 3.55
C LEU A 24 -2.34 -8.21 3.70
N LEU A 25 -2.28 -8.83 4.88
CA LEU A 25 -1.28 -9.86 5.17
C LEU A 25 -1.38 -11.00 4.15
N ARG A 26 -0.25 -11.35 3.53
CA ARG A 26 -0.13 -12.38 2.47
C ARG A 26 -1.00 -12.13 1.22
N ALA A 27 -1.61 -10.96 1.05
CA ALA A 27 -2.38 -10.65 -0.15
C ALA A 27 -1.46 -10.61 -1.40
N ARG A 28 -1.95 -11.13 -2.53
CA ARG A 28 -1.23 -11.06 -3.81
C ARG A 28 -1.59 -9.77 -4.53
N LEU A 29 -0.67 -8.80 -4.55
CA LEU A 29 -0.89 -7.46 -5.10
C LEU A 29 -0.20 -7.22 -6.45
N ARG A 30 0.35 -8.24 -7.12
CA ARG A 30 1.11 -8.04 -8.38
C ARG A 30 0.26 -7.29 -9.42
N GLY A 31 0.73 -6.11 -9.83
CA GLY A 31 0.03 -5.26 -10.81
C GLY A 31 -1.13 -4.45 -10.25
N ALA A 32 -1.43 -4.52 -8.94
CA ALA A 32 -2.48 -3.74 -8.32
C ALA A 32 -2.16 -2.25 -8.35
N ASP A 33 -3.19 -1.42 -8.42
CA ASP A 33 -3.09 0.04 -8.48
C ASP A 33 -3.65 0.67 -7.21
N LEU A 34 -2.76 1.14 -6.33
CA LEU A 34 -3.09 1.73 -5.03
C LEU A 34 -2.97 3.26 -5.02
N ARG A 35 -2.72 3.90 -6.17
CA ARG A 35 -2.53 5.35 -6.25
C ARG A 35 -3.75 6.11 -5.72
N GLY A 36 -3.54 7.01 -4.77
CA GLY A 36 -4.57 7.75 -4.06
C GLY A 36 -5.40 6.95 -3.05
N ALA A 37 -5.11 5.67 -2.80
CA ALA A 37 -5.79 4.91 -1.76
C ALA A 37 -5.45 5.46 -0.36
N ARG A 38 -6.37 5.41 0.60
CA ARG A 38 -6.02 5.67 2.00
C ARG A 38 -5.44 4.41 2.61
N LEU A 39 -4.19 4.46 3.06
CA LEU A 39 -3.45 3.32 3.62
C LEU A 39 -3.04 3.57 5.08
N ASP A 40 -3.70 4.51 5.75
CA ASP A 40 -3.48 4.80 7.16
C ASP A 40 -3.66 3.52 7.98
N GLY A 41 -2.67 3.17 8.80
CA GLY A 41 -2.71 1.95 9.64
C GLY A 41 -2.45 0.64 8.89
N VAL A 42 -2.21 0.65 7.58
CA VAL A 42 -1.77 -0.54 6.83
C VAL A 42 -0.27 -0.71 7.00
N ASP A 43 0.16 -1.91 7.41
CA ASP A 43 1.58 -2.25 7.43
C ASP A 43 2.10 -2.57 6.02
N LEU A 44 2.59 -1.55 5.32
CA LEU A 44 3.15 -1.68 3.97
C LEU A 44 4.50 -2.40 3.95
N SER A 45 5.21 -2.48 5.09
CA SER A 45 6.54 -3.10 5.18
C SER A 45 6.50 -4.61 5.00
N LEU A 46 5.34 -5.22 5.28
CA LEU A 46 5.10 -6.66 5.16
C LEU A 46 4.57 -7.09 3.79
N LEU A 47 4.31 -6.14 2.88
CA LEU A 47 3.68 -6.43 1.59
C LEU A 47 4.71 -6.74 0.50
N ASN A 48 4.40 -7.72 -0.35
CA ASN A 48 5.12 -7.91 -1.60
C ASN A 48 4.64 -6.89 -2.64
N LEU A 49 5.36 -5.79 -2.76
CA LEU A 49 5.00 -4.67 -3.64
C LEU A 49 5.50 -4.82 -5.08
N ARG A 50 5.98 -6.01 -5.49
CA ARG A 50 6.50 -6.22 -6.85
C ARG A 50 5.41 -5.94 -7.90
N GLY A 51 5.64 -4.91 -8.70
CA GLY A 51 4.73 -4.48 -9.77
C GLY A 51 3.47 -3.78 -9.27
N VAL A 52 3.38 -3.45 -7.98
CA VAL A 52 2.32 -2.58 -7.44
C VAL A 52 2.56 -1.15 -7.91
N ARG A 53 1.49 -0.43 -8.23
CA ARG A 53 1.56 0.98 -8.61
C ARG A 53 1.21 1.83 -7.39
N LEU A 54 2.15 2.64 -6.96
CA LEU A 54 2.04 3.61 -5.86
C LEU A 54 2.24 5.03 -6.41
N ASP A 55 1.73 6.03 -5.70
CA ASP A 55 2.09 7.43 -5.94
C ASP A 55 3.25 7.84 -5.02
N LEU A 56 3.63 9.12 -5.08
CA LEU A 56 4.73 9.66 -4.29
C LEU A 56 4.45 9.56 -2.79
N ASP A 57 3.22 9.87 -2.37
CA ASP A 57 2.84 9.88 -0.96
C ASP A 57 2.94 8.48 -0.36
N HIS A 58 2.44 7.45 -1.07
CA HIS A 58 2.57 6.06 -0.62
C HIS A 58 3.99 5.52 -0.68
N ALA A 59 4.78 5.91 -1.68
CA ALA A 59 6.19 5.53 -1.74
C ALA A 59 6.98 6.11 -0.55
N VAL A 60 6.68 7.35 -0.17
CA VAL A 60 7.26 8.01 1.00
C VAL A 60 6.83 7.33 2.29
N LEU A 61 5.55 6.99 2.42
CA LEU A 61 5.03 6.23 3.57
C LEU A 61 5.74 4.89 3.74
N LEU A 62 5.91 4.14 2.64
CA LEU A 62 6.67 2.88 2.64
C LEU A 62 8.10 3.10 3.10
N ALA A 63 8.81 4.06 2.52
CA ALA A 63 10.20 4.30 2.87
C ALA A 63 10.34 4.71 4.36
N ARG A 64 9.43 5.53 4.88
CA ARG A 64 9.37 5.87 6.31
C ARG A 64 9.11 4.65 7.20
N SER A 65 8.24 3.73 6.77
CA SER A 65 8.00 2.46 7.50
C SER A 65 9.23 1.56 7.57
N LEU A 66 10.15 1.70 6.61
CA LEU A 66 11.44 1.01 6.56
C LEU A 66 12.55 1.78 7.29
N GLY A 67 12.22 2.85 8.01
CA GLY A 67 13.18 3.65 8.78
C GLY A 67 13.91 4.73 7.96
N ALA A 68 13.51 4.98 6.71
CA ALA A 68 14.07 6.08 5.95
C ALA A 68 13.56 7.43 6.51
N VAL A 69 14.48 8.34 6.79
CA VAL A 69 14.16 9.74 7.05
C VAL A 69 14.02 10.45 5.70
N ILE A 70 12.82 10.93 5.40
CA ILE A 70 12.52 11.64 4.15
C ILE A 70 12.01 13.02 4.49
N ASP A 71 12.84 14.02 4.19
CA ASP A 71 12.51 15.43 4.21
C ASP A 71 12.06 15.83 2.81
N LEU A 72 10.75 16.05 2.66
CA LEU A 72 10.21 16.67 1.45
C LEU A 72 10.17 18.17 1.74
N GLU A 73 11.15 18.90 1.23
CA GLU A 73 11.06 20.36 1.21
C GLU A 73 9.89 20.76 0.30
N ALA A 74 9.04 21.66 0.80
CA ALA A 74 7.89 22.18 0.08
C ALA A 74 8.28 23.34 -0.85
#